data_AF-K1SCR2-F1
#
_entry.id   AF-K1SCR2-F1
#
_cell.length_a   1.000
_cell.length_b   1.000
_cell.length_c   1.000
_cell.angle_alpha   90.00
_cell.angle_beta   90.00
_cell.angle_gamma   90.00
#
_symmetry.space_group_name_H-M   'P 1'
#
loop_
_entity.id
_entity.type
_entity.pdbx_description
1 polymer ?
#
loop_
_entity_poly.entity_id
_entity_poly.type
_entity_poly.pdbx_seq_one_letter_code
_entity_poly.pdbx_strand_id
1 'polypeptide(L)'
;MGMCADFAIHDTDGHNPHAHILLTVRPLNENGTWQYKTEKEYLCIKDGEEKGFTASEFKTAQKQGWEKQYRYKVGKKKEYLTSSVAQEKGYERIDKHPKSSRYGRQNPISQQWNSDEQLCIWRANWADAVNKMLA
;
A
#
# COMPACT_ATOMS: atom_id res chain seq x y z
N MET A 1 -8.35 11.00 -12.22
CA MET A 1 -8.19 9.84 -13.13
C MET A 1 -8.91 8.64 -12.53
N GLY A 2 -9.57 7.84 -13.36
CA GLY A 2 -10.40 6.70 -12.92
C GLY A 2 -9.75 5.34 -13.18
N MET A 3 -10.53 4.29 -13.02
CA MET A 3 -10.16 2.92 -13.38
C MET A 3 -10.48 2.66 -14.86
N CYS A 4 -9.79 1.72 -15.49
CA CYS A 4 -10.26 1.10 -16.71
C CYS A 4 -11.33 0.06 -16.36
N ALA A 5 -12.45 0.10 -17.07
CA ALA A 5 -13.57 -0.80 -16.88
C ALA A 5 -13.76 -1.67 -18.12
N ASP A 6 -13.80 -2.98 -17.89
CA ASP A 6 -14.30 -3.96 -18.85
C ASP A 6 -15.65 -4.47 -18.33
N PHE A 7 -16.67 -4.53 -19.17
CA PHE A 7 -18.00 -4.89 -18.73
C PHE A 7 -18.73 -5.82 -19.70
N ALA A 8 -19.59 -6.66 -19.13
CA ALA A 8 -20.45 -7.58 -19.86
C ALA A 8 -21.85 -7.58 -19.25
N ILE A 9 -22.87 -7.66 -20.10
CA ILE A 9 -24.29 -7.72 -19.71
C ILE A 9 -24.78 -9.13 -20.02
N HIS A 10 -25.36 -9.79 -19.02
CA HIS A 10 -25.81 -11.18 -19.08
C HIS A 10 -27.32 -11.30 -18.78
N ASP A 11 -27.90 -12.45 -19.12
CA ASP A 11 -29.25 -12.89 -18.74
C ASP A 11 -30.36 -11.85 -19.04
N THR A 12 -30.30 -11.25 -20.22
CA THR A 12 -31.22 -10.20 -20.67
C THR A 12 -32.60 -10.70 -21.09
N ASP A 13 -32.91 -11.99 -20.92
CA ASP A 13 -34.18 -12.63 -21.29
C ASP A 13 -35.28 -12.46 -20.23
N GLY A 14 -35.00 -11.75 -19.14
CA GLY A 14 -36.00 -11.20 -18.23
C GLY A 14 -36.10 -11.89 -16.87
N HIS A 15 -35.29 -12.90 -16.57
CA HIS A 15 -35.25 -13.51 -15.23
C HIS A 15 -34.36 -12.72 -14.26
N ASN A 16 -33.10 -12.48 -14.63
CA ASN A 16 -32.13 -11.79 -13.77
C ASN A 16 -31.07 -11.04 -14.62
N PRO A 17 -31.48 -9.99 -15.36
CA PRO A 17 -30.54 -9.20 -16.13
C PRO A 17 -29.50 -8.57 -15.19
N HIS A 18 -28.22 -8.84 -15.44
CA HIS A 18 -27.13 -8.35 -14.61
C HIS A 18 -25.91 -7.97 -15.44
N ALA A 19 -25.01 -7.19 -14.84
CA ALA A 19 -23.76 -6.80 -15.46
C ALA A 19 -22.56 -7.18 -14.58
N HIS A 20 -21.52 -7.69 -15.21
CA HIS A 20 -20.19 -7.80 -14.61
C HIS A 20 -19.36 -6.60 -15.04
N ILE A 21 -18.66 -5.99 -14.09
CA ILE A 21 -17.74 -4.88 -14.33
C ILE A 21 -16.40 -5.22 -13.68
N LEU A 22 -15.38 -5.49 -14.50
CA LEU A 22 -14.02 -5.73 -14.07
C LEU A 22 -13.26 -4.40 -14.10
N LEU A 23 -12.64 -4.07 -12.98
CA LEU A 23 -11.96 -2.79 -12.79
C LEU A 23 -10.47 -2.99 -12.51
N THR A 24 -9.64 -2.16 -13.14
CA THR A 24 -8.20 -2.14 -12.85
C THR A 24 -7.92 -1.55 -11.47
N VAL A 25 -7.00 -2.17 -10.72
CA VAL A 25 -6.71 -1.80 -9.32
C VAL A 25 -5.49 -0.90 -9.13
N ARG A 26 -4.92 -0.39 -10.23
CA ARG A 26 -3.76 0.52 -10.22
C ARG A 26 -4.15 1.84 -10.89
N PRO A 27 -3.77 2.99 -10.34
CA PRO A 27 -3.94 4.27 -11.03
C PRO A 27 -3.02 4.36 -12.25
N LEU A 28 -3.38 5.20 -13.22
CA LEU A 28 -2.51 5.58 -14.33
C LEU A 28 -1.74 6.86 -13.99
N ASN A 29 -0.60 7.06 -14.62
CA ASN A 29 0.08 8.35 -14.72
C ASN A 29 -0.43 9.11 -15.94
N GLU A 30 -0.14 10.41 -16.03
CA GLU A 30 -0.54 11.25 -17.18
C GLU A 30 0.01 10.72 -18.51
N ASN A 31 1.17 10.06 -18.49
CA ASN A 31 1.79 9.45 -19.66
C ASN A 31 1.25 8.04 -20.00
N GLY A 32 0.15 7.60 -19.36
CA GLY A 32 -0.49 6.31 -19.62
C GLY A 32 0.18 5.08 -19.00
N THR A 33 1.22 5.25 -18.18
CA THR A 33 1.85 4.12 -17.45
C THR A 33 1.14 3.85 -16.12
N TRP A 34 1.18 2.61 -15.63
CA TRP A 34 0.59 2.25 -14.33
C TRP A 34 1.44 2.73 -13.15
N GLN A 35 0.77 3.30 -12.14
CA GLN A 35 1.35 3.51 -10.82
C GLN A 35 1.48 2.18 -10.06
N TYR A 36 2.37 2.15 -9.08
CA TYR A 36 2.44 1.04 -8.13
C TYR A 36 1.27 1.09 -7.15
N LYS A 37 0.74 -0.09 -6.79
CA LYS A 37 -0.31 -0.22 -5.76
C LYS A 37 0.25 0.05 -4.36
N THR A 38 1.50 -0.33 -4.12
CA THR A 38 2.18 -0.14 -2.85
C THR A 38 3.62 0.28 -3.07
N GLU A 39 4.18 1.03 -2.11
CA GLU A 39 5.59 1.38 -2.07
C GLU A 39 6.24 0.76 -0.82
N LYS A 40 7.45 0.25 -0.96
CA LYS A 40 8.18 -0.34 0.18
C LYS A 40 8.51 0.73 1.21
N GLU A 41 8.16 0.45 2.46
CA GLU A 41 8.42 1.32 3.59
C GLU A 41 9.33 0.63 4.61
N TYR A 42 10.49 1.23 4.87
CA TYR A 42 11.47 0.77 5.85
C TYR A 42 11.08 1.25 7.23
N LEU A 43 11.08 0.36 8.21
CA LEU A 43 10.83 0.70 9.61
C LEU A 43 12.16 1.12 10.25
N CYS A 44 12.37 2.43 10.32
CA CYS A 44 13.55 3.04 10.90
C CYS A 44 13.29 3.44 12.35
N ILE A 45 14.35 3.56 13.15
CA ILE A 45 14.25 3.99 14.55
C ILE A 45 15.17 5.18 14.80
N LYS A 46 14.74 6.07 15.69
CA LYS A 46 15.52 7.17 16.25
C LYS A 46 14.98 7.48 17.64
N ASP A 47 15.87 7.65 18.62
CA ASP A 47 15.51 8.04 20.00
C ASP A 47 14.40 7.17 20.64
N GLY A 48 14.33 5.89 20.28
CA GLY A 48 13.31 4.94 20.75
C GLY A 48 11.99 4.92 19.97
N GLU A 49 11.79 5.85 19.03
CA GLU A 49 10.60 5.89 18.17
C GLU A 49 10.82 5.16 16.84
N GLU A 50 9.87 4.31 16.44
CA GLU A 50 9.86 3.64 15.14
C GLU A 50 8.96 4.37 14.14
N LYS A 51 9.48 4.65 12.94
CA LYS A 51 8.73 5.30 11.86
C LYS A 51 9.06 4.71 10.49
N GLY A 52 8.03 4.62 9.65
CA GLY A 52 8.13 4.17 8.27
C GLY A 52 8.64 5.24 7.32
N PHE A 53 9.59 4.89 6.44
CA PHE A 53 10.06 5.75 5.36
C PHE A 53 10.17 5.00 4.04
N THR A 54 9.75 5.63 2.94
CA THR A 54 10.04 5.12 1.60
C THR A 54 11.53 5.24 1.28
N ALA A 55 11.96 4.66 0.17
CA ALA A 55 13.35 4.78 -0.26
C ALA A 55 13.76 6.23 -0.55
N SER A 56 12.83 7.05 -1.07
CA SER A 56 13.06 8.48 -1.34
C SER A 56 13.14 9.29 -0.04
N GLU A 57 12.19 9.11 0.87
CA GLU A 57 12.15 9.80 2.17
C GLU A 57 13.35 9.46 3.06
N PHE A 58 13.80 8.19 3.02
CA PHE A 58 14.89 7.73 3.86
C PHE A 58 16.19 8.51 3.60
N LYS A 59 16.42 9.03 2.39
CA LYS A 59 17.61 9.85 2.10
C LYS A 59 17.68 11.10 2.97
N THR A 60 16.54 11.70 3.28
CA THR A 60 16.44 12.87 4.16
C THR A 60 16.40 12.43 5.62
N ALA A 61 15.60 11.42 5.94
CA ALA A 61 15.48 10.89 7.30
C ALA A 61 16.83 10.42 7.86
N GLN A 62 17.67 9.79 7.04
CA GLN A 62 19.00 9.35 7.42
C GLN A 62 19.88 10.51 7.88
N LYS A 63 19.83 11.67 7.20
CA LYS A 63 20.57 12.87 7.61
C LYS A 63 20.06 13.46 8.93
N GLN A 64 18.81 13.16 9.29
CA GLN A 64 18.20 13.54 10.56
C GLN A 64 18.44 12.51 11.67
N GLY A 65 19.26 11.47 11.42
CA GLY A 65 19.62 10.45 12.40
C GLY A 65 18.71 9.23 12.44
N TRP A 66 17.78 9.06 11.50
CA TRP A 66 16.98 7.85 11.41
C TRP A 66 17.79 6.69 10.82
N GLU A 67 17.74 5.54 11.48
CA GLU A 67 18.47 4.35 11.05
C GLU A 67 17.53 3.20 10.69
N LYS A 68 17.85 2.50 9.59
CA LYS A 68 17.20 1.23 9.26
C LYS A 68 17.56 0.17 10.29
N GLN A 69 16.59 -0.69 10.59
CA GLN A 69 16.80 -1.85 11.43
C GLN A 69 17.09 -3.09 10.58
N TYR A 70 18.02 -3.94 11.01
CA TYR A 70 18.32 -5.24 10.38
C TYR A 70 18.25 -6.35 11.42
N ARG A 71 18.18 -7.60 10.97
CA ARG A 71 18.24 -8.75 11.90
C ARG A 71 19.69 -9.02 12.30
N TYR A 72 19.94 -9.05 13.60
CA TYR A 72 21.21 -9.39 14.22
C TYR A 72 21.07 -10.60 15.13
N LYS A 73 22.18 -11.33 15.31
CA LYS A 73 22.27 -12.42 16.29
C LYS A 73 22.73 -11.86 17.65
N VAL A 74 21.85 -11.94 18.65
CA VAL A 74 22.10 -11.50 20.03
C VAL A 74 22.14 -12.74 20.91
N GLY A 75 23.34 -13.31 21.10
CA GLY A 75 23.50 -14.62 21.74
C GLY A 75 22.75 -15.73 20.98
N LYS A 76 21.70 -16.28 21.59
CA LYS A 76 20.81 -17.30 20.98
C LYS A 76 19.56 -16.70 20.30
N LYS A 77 19.30 -15.40 20.46
CA LYS A 77 18.12 -14.71 19.92
C LYS A 77 18.44 -13.98 18.61
N LYS A 78 17.38 -13.64 17.87
CA LYS A 78 17.42 -12.81 16.67
C LYS A 78 16.61 -11.55 16.94
N GLU A 79 17.23 -10.39 16.82
CA GLU A 79 16.60 -9.11 17.15
C GLU A 79 16.79 -8.11 16.02
N TYR A 80 15.84 -7.17 15.90
CA TYR A 80 15.96 -6.03 15.00
C TYR A 80 16.70 -4.91 15.71
N LEU A 81 17.81 -4.47 15.14
CA LEU A 81 18.66 -3.41 15.69
C LEU A 81 19.14 -2.49 14.57
N THR A 82 19.53 -1.27 14.92
CA THR A 82 20.28 -0.40 14.01
C THR A 82 21.72 -0.88 13.87
N SER A 83 22.38 -0.47 12.80
CA SER A 83 23.79 -0.80 12.59
C SER A 83 24.67 -0.21 13.70
N SER A 84 24.39 1.01 14.15
CA SER A 84 25.16 1.67 15.21
C SER A 84 25.11 0.88 16.53
N VAL A 85 23.90 0.50 16.98
CA VAL A 85 23.71 -0.27 18.23
C VAL A 85 24.35 -1.65 18.13
N ALA A 86 24.21 -2.31 16.98
CA ALA A 86 24.80 -3.62 16.78
C ALA A 86 26.34 -3.55 16.76
N GLN A 87 26.92 -2.51 16.16
CA GLN A 87 28.37 -2.32 16.09
C GLN A 87 28.97 -2.05 17.47
N GLU A 88 28.34 -1.20 18.29
CA GLU A 88 28.77 -0.94 19.68
C GLU A 88 28.83 -2.23 20.52
N LYS A 89 27.89 -3.15 20.26
CA LYS A 89 27.80 -4.44 20.97
C LYS A 89 28.53 -5.59 20.28
N GLY A 90 29.16 -5.36 19.13
CA GLY A 90 29.86 -6.40 18.34
C GLY A 90 28.93 -7.50 17.79
N TYR A 91 27.67 -7.19 17.51
CA TYR A 91 26.71 -8.17 16.99
C TYR A 91 26.84 -8.37 15.48
N GLU A 92 26.72 -9.63 15.05
CA GLU A 92 26.79 -10.01 13.65
C GLU A 92 25.41 -9.87 12.96
N ARG A 93 25.40 -9.16 11.82
CA ARG A 93 24.21 -9.04 10.97
C ARG A 93 23.96 -10.35 10.25
N ILE A 94 22.76 -10.92 10.43
CA ILE A 94 22.37 -12.20 9.82
C ILE A 94 21.48 -12.05 8.58
N ASP A 95 20.93 -10.87 8.36
CA ASP A 95 20.11 -10.56 7.20
C ASP A 95 20.44 -9.17 6.66
N LYS A 96 20.67 -9.06 5.35
CA LYS A 96 20.92 -7.80 4.66
C LYS A 96 19.64 -7.01 4.39
N HIS A 97 18.47 -7.64 4.50
CA HIS A 97 17.19 -7.00 4.26
C HIS A 97 16.71 -6.26 5.53
N PRO A 98 16.51 -4.94 5.45
CA PRO A 98 16.05 -4.17 6.59
C PRO A 98 14.60 -4.53 6.94
N LYS A 99 14.21 -4.28 8.19
CA LYS A 99 12.81 -4.31 8.63
C LYS A 99 11.97 -3.38 7.76
N SER A 100 10.83 -3.87 7.31
CA SER A 100 9.87 -3.12 6.49
C SER A 100 8.45 -3.43 6.90
N SER A 101 7.51 -2.52 6.62
CA SER A 101 6.10 -2.76 6.90
C SER A 101 5.56 -3.94 6.06
N ARG A 102 4.59 -4.67 6.60
CA ARG A 102 4.08 -5.92 6.01
C ARG A 102 3.48 -5.73 4.62
N TYR A 103 2.74 -4.64 4.43
CA TYR A 103 2.00 -4.37 3.18
C TYR A 103 2.58 -3.22 2.38
N GLY A 104 3.65 -2.58 2.86
CA GLY A 104 4.13 -1.32 2.30
C GLY A 104 3.12 -0.18 2.50
N ARG A 105 3.53 1.01 2.10
CA ARG A 105 2.64 2.16 2.04
C ARG A 105 1.68 1.99 0.87
N GLN A 106 0.38 2.14 1.13
CA GLN A 106 -0.63 2.01 0.08
C GLN A 106 -0.64 3.27 -0.80
N ASN A 107 -0.85 3.09 -2.10
CA ASN A 107 -1.15 4.20 -2.98
C ASN A 107 -2.47 4.85 -2.52
N PRO A 108 -2.52 6.17 -2.24
CA PRO A 108 -3.71 6.81 -1.69
C PRO A 108 -4.96 6.65 -2.55
N ILE A 109 -4.81 6.68 -3.88
CA ILE A 109 -5.94 6.50 -4.81
C ILE A 109 -6.44 5.06 -4.73
N SER A 110 -5.53 4.08 -4.75
CA SER A 110 -5.91 2.68 -4.57
C SER A 110 -6.55 2.44 -3.20
N GLN A 111 -6.03 3.06 -2.14
CA GLN A 111 -6.59 2.94 -0.79
C GLN A 111 -8.01 3.50 -0.74
N GLN A 112 -8.26 4.66 -1.33
CA GLN A 112 -9.59 5.24 -1.45
C GLN A 112 -10.53 4.31 -2.21
N TRP A 113 -10.12 3.77 -3.36
CA TRP A 113 -10.93 2.84 -4.13
C TRP A 113 -11.33 1.57 -3.37
N ASN A 114 -10.57 1.18 -2.36
CA ASN A 114 -10.81 0.01 -1.52
C ASN A 114 -11.36 0.37 -0.12
N SER A 115 -11.82 1.60 0.10
CA SER A 115 -12.37 2.03 1.39
C SER A 115 -13.86 1.74 1.51
N ASP A 116 -14.33 1.51 2.74
CA ASP A 116 -15.77 1.33 3.03
C ASP A 116 -16.59 2.57 2.67
N GLU A 117 -16.00 3.76 2.84
CA GLU A 117 -16.63 5.02 2.43
C GLU A 117 -16.88 5.06 0.92
N GLN A 118 -15.87 4.69 0.13
CA GLN A 118 -15.99 4.69 -1.33
C GLN A 118 -17.00 3.63 -1.82
N LEU A 119 -17.06 2.48 -1.14
CA LEU A 119 -18.06 1.45 -1.39
C LEU A 119 -19.49 1.99 -1.18
N CYS A 120 -19.73 2.70 -0.08
CA CYS A 120 -21.03 3.33 0.19
C CYS A 120 -21.41 4.36 -0.88
N ILE A 121 -20.44 5.19 -1.29
CA ILE A 121 -20.64 6.18 -2.36
C ILE A 121 -21.03 5.49 -3.68
N TRP A 122 -20.33 4.43 -4.08
CA TRP A 122 -20.65 3.72 -5.32
C TRP A 122 -22.03 3.06 -5.28
N ARG A 123 -22.44 2.50 -4.14
CA ARG A 123 -23.77 1.91 -3.97
C ARG A 123 -24.87 2.97 -4.09
N ALA A 124 -24.68 4.13 -3.48
CA ALA A 124 -25.63 5.25 -3.58
C ALA A 124 -25.73 5.75 -5.03
N ASN A 125 -24.58 6.02 -5.67
CA ASN A 125 -24.53 6.49 -7.06
C ASN A 125 -25.20 5.51 -8.03
N TRP A 126 -25.04 4.20 -7.82
CA TRP A 126 -25.71 3.18 -8.63
C TRP A 126 -27.23 3.24 -8.47
N ALA A 127 -27.71 3.30 -7.21
CA ALA A 127 -29.13 3.40 -6.93
C ALA A 127 -29.75 4.66 -7.56
N ASP A 128 -29.09 5.82 -7.41
CA ASP A 128 -29.56 7.09 -7.98
C ASP A 128 -29.61 7.06 -9.50
N ALA A 129 -28.58 6.51 -10.14
CA ALA A 129 -28.53 6.37 -11.60
C ALA A 129 -29.65 5.48 -12.13
N VAL A 130 -29.89 4.32 -11.50
CA VAL A 130 -30.95 3.39 -11.91
C VAL A 130 -32.34 4.01 -11.67
N ASN A 131 -32.57 4.59 -10.50
CA ASN A 131 -33.85 5.24 -10.18
C ASN A 131 -34.20 6.36 -11.16
N LYS A 132 -33.21 7.15 -11.58
CA LYS A 132 -33.40 8.20 -12.58
C LYS A 132 -33.80 7.66 -13.95
N MET A 133 -33.31 6.48 -14.35
CA MET A 133 -33.65 5.87 -15.64
C MET A 133 -35.02 5.18 -15.64
N LEU A 134 -35.57 4.90 -14.46
CA LEU A 134 -36.89 4.28 -14.30
C LEU A 134 -38.03 5.30 -14.07
N ALA A 135 -37.69 6.57 -13.84
CA ALA A 135 -38.63 7.68 -13.65
C ALA A 135 -39.07 8.29 -14.99
#